data_AF-A0A561TBU9-F1
#
_entry.id   AF-A0A561TBU9-F1
#
_cell.length_a   1.000
_cell.length_b   1.000
_cell.length_c   1.000
_cell.angle_alpha   90.00
_cell.angle_beta   90.00
_cell.angle_gamma   90.00
#
_symmetry.space_group_name_H-M   'P 1'
#
loop_
_entity.id
_entity.type
_entity.pdbx_description
1 polymer ?
#
loop_
_entity_poly.entity_id
_entity_poly.type
_entity_poly.pdbx_seq_one_letter_code
_entity_poly.pdbx_strand_id
1 'polypeptide(L)'
;MRPGERQEGRHGDVFAAPDGPGPAPAAGPPASEPPATGSVDTPDIPEAVREAARRAPGHWIGVVDPEWTDRRTPPEWAVLGEWQSDEDGGVGDYRPNPAYRPSARMLGWPEPTDPVDAAAQRAATGYGSVDEALAALAGAEVTVVRGPDGGPLTAAGRDGAPVALLFTSPAHAFMSPALRHDTLPARELARSLSGSGALLMVNAGAAAPLVVPADSLPGAGHETAPAADATAQEGSGAPSGTADRTGPAAEVPTAGPAGSSPEFSPHTAGRTP
;
A
#
# COMPACT_ATOMS: atom_id res chain seq x y z
N MET A 1 -41.96 -4.35 32.28
CA MET A 1 -41.51 -4.68 33.65
C MET A 1 -39.99 -4.84 33.64
N ARG A 2 -39.35 -4.52 34.77
CA ARG A 2 -37.95 -4.10 34.95
C ARG A 2 -36.91 -5.25 34.96
N PRO A 3 -35.60 -4.89 34.85
CA PRO A 3 -34.43 -5.78 34.92
C PRO A 3 -33.92 -6.00 36.36
N GLY A 4 -33.17 -7.09 36.56
CA GLY A 4 -32.20 -7.24 37.66
C GLY A 4 -32.41 -8.48 38.55
N GLU A 5 -31.57 -9.49 38.39
CA GLU A 5 -31.26 -10.44 39.46
C GLU A 5 -29.73 -10.57 39.58
N ARG A 6 -29.20 -9.94 40.63
CA ARG A 6 -27.92 -10.32 41.23
C ARG A 6 -28.18 -11.49 42.16
N GLN A 7 -27.28 -12.46 42.17
CA GLN A 7 -27.24 -13.49 43.20
C GLN A 7 -26.06 -13.20 44.14
N GLU A 8 -26.37 -13.04 45.42
CA GLU A 8 -25.45 -12.91 46.55
C GLU A 8 -25.67 -14.08 47.51
N GLY A 9 -24.58 -14.52 48.16
CA GLY A 9 -24.57 -15.42 49.32
C GLY A 9 -23.99 -16.81 49.01
N ARG A 10 -23.16 -17.44 49.84
CA ARG A 10 -22.73 -17.15 51.21
C ARG A 10 -21.60 -18.14 51.58
N HIS A 11 -20.67 -17.64 52.41
CA HIS A 11 -19.65 -18.28 53.25
C HIS A 11 -19.59 -19.82 53.43
N GLY A 12 -18.36 -20.33 53.30
CA GLY A 12 -17.59 -20.96 54.41
C GLY A 12 -17.81 -22.44 54.69
N ASP A 13 -16.76 -23.26 54.58
CA ASP A 13 -16.17 -23.92 55.77
C ASP A 13 -14.83 -24.63 55.47
N VAL A 14 -14.03 -24.68 56.53
CA VAL A 14 -12.62 -25.07 56.66
C VAL A 14 -12.50 -26.58 56.96
N PHE A 15 -11.39 -27.21 56.54
CA PHE A 15 -10.90 -28.47 57.14
C PHE A 15 -9.41 -28.34 57.51
N ALA A 16 -9.03 -28.92 58.66
CA ALA A 16 -7.87 -28.55 59.46
C ALA A 16 -6.76 -29.63 59.56
N ALA A 17 -5.51 -29.15 59.77
CA ALA A 17 -4.40 -29.63 60.64
C ALA A 17 -3.69 -30.99 60.36
N PRO A 18 -2.43 -31.28 60.85
CA PRO A 18 -1.73 -30.67 62.01
C PRO A 18 -0.18 -30.47 61.94
N ASP A 19 0.36 -30.00 63.08
CA ASP A 19 1.68 -29.46 63.46
C ASP A 19 2.95 -30.34 63.40
N GLY A 20 4.11 -29.66 63.34
CA GLY A 20 5.44 -30.15 63.79
C GLY A 20 6.47 -29.00 63.96
N PRO A 21 7.36 -28.98 64.99
CA PRO A 21 8.13 -27.79 65.37
C PRO A 21 9.64 -27.78 65.01
N GLY A 22 10.21 -26.57 64.88
CA GLY A 22 11.63 -26.19 65.15
C GLY A 22 12.44 -25.64 63.95
N PRO A 23 13.61 -24.99 64.13
CA PRO A 23 14.10 -24.05 65.17
C PRO A 23 14.57 -22.68 64.58
N ALA A 24 15.11 -21.80 65.43
CA ALA A 24 15.48 -20.38 65.18
C ALA A 24 16.85 -20.17 64.43
N PRO A 25 17.29 -18.92 64.13
CA PRO A 25 17.87 -18.52 62.83
C PRO A 25 19.41 -18.56 62.76
N ALA A 26 19.96 -18.63 61.55
CA ALA A 26 21.39 -18.37 61.30
C ALA A 26 21.65 -17.66 59.95
N ALA A 27 22.37 -16.55 60.05
CA ALA A 27 23.23 -15.86 59.07
C ALA A 27 22.64 -15.43 57.71
N GLY A 28 22.49 -14.11 57.54
CA GLY A 28 22.15 -13.48 56.26
C GLY A 28 23.32 -13.44 55.27
N PRO A 29 23.05 -13.49 53.95
CA PRO A 29 24.05 -13.21 52.92
C PRO A 29 24.27 -11.69 52.74
N PRO A 30 25.44 -11.26 52.24
CA PRO A 30 25.84 -9.86 52.21
C PRO A 30 24.99 -9.03 51.23
N ALA A 31 24.94 -7.74 51.52
CA ALA A 31 24.22 -6.70 50.78
C ALA A 31 24.48 -6.78 49.27
N SER A 32 23.41 -6.82 48.50
CA SER A 32 23.40 -6.68 47.05
C SER A 32 24.05 -5.35 46.66
N GLU A 33 25.08 -5.42 45.82
CA GLU A 33 25.56 -4.25 45.06
C GLU A 33 24.39 -3.59 44.32
N PRO A 34 24.40 -2.25 44.17
CA PRO A 34 23.38 -1.56 43.42
C PRO A 34 23.40 -2.07 41.97
N PRO A 35 22.23 -2.32 41.35
CA PRO A 35 22.21 -2.72 39.95
C PRO A 35 22.92 -1.66 39.12
N ALA A 36 23.92 -2.10 38.36
CA ALA A 36 24.53 -1.33 37.30
C ALA A 36 23.42 -0.70 36.48
N THR A 37 23.52 0.62 36.31
CA THR A 37 22.71 1.44 35.44
C THR A 37 22.39 0.68 34.16
N GLY A 38 21.09 0.48 33.90
CA GLY A 38 20.60 -0.19 32.72
C GLY A 38 21.28 0.37 31.49
N SER A 39 22.00 -0.48 30.78
CA SER A 39 22.32 -0.28 29.38
C SER A 39 20.99 -0.06 28.68
N VAL A 40 20.72 1.19 28.32
CA VAL A 40 19.66 1.54 27.37
C VAL A 40 19.93 0.66 26.15
N ASP A 41 18.98 -0.23 25.82
CA ASP A 41 19.04 -1.09 24.64
C ASP A 41 19.27 -0.20 23.41
N THR A 42 20.55 -0.05 23.07
CA THR A 42 20.99 0.67 21.90
C THR A 42 20.73 -0.30 20.75
N PRO A 43 19.83 0.02 19.82
CA PRO A 43 19.52 -0.90 18.72
C PRO A 43 20.81 -1.31 18.03
N ASP A 44 20.97 -2.61 17.73
CA ASP A 44 22.19 -3.12 17.10
C ASP A 44 22.52 -2.30 15.85
N ILE A 45 23.70 -1.68 15.85
CA ILE A 45 24.13 -0.78 14.78
C ILE A 45 24.17 -1.57 13.46
N PRO A 46 23.42 -1.17 12.42
CA PRO A 46 23.46 -1.85 11.12
C PRO A 46 24.84 -1.75 10.47
N GLU A 47 25.30 -2.80 9.76
CA GLU A 47 26.63 -2.75 9.11
C GLU A 47 26.73 -1.64 8.05
N ALA A 48 25.63 -1.35 7.35
CA ALA A 48 25.56 -0.23 6.42
C ALA A 48 25.84 1.13 7.11
N VAL A 49 25.43 1.29 8.38
CA VAL A 49 25.74 2.49 9.18
C VAL A 49 27.22 2.53 9.53
N ARG A 50 27.81 1.39 9.93
CA ARG A 50 29.27 1.32 10.20
C ARG A 50 30.09 1.63 8.96
N GLU A 51 29.71 1.12 7.80
CA GLU A 51 30.35 1.43 6.52
C GLU A 51 30.23 2.91 6.15
N ALA A 52 29.06 3.51 6.36
CA ALA A 52 28.84 4.92 6.11
C ALA A 52 29.64 5.82 7.06
N ALA A 53 29.71 5.46 8.35
CA ALA A 53 30.50 6.19 9.35
C ALA A 53 32.00 6.20 9.00
N ARG A 54 32.56 5.07 8.56
CA ARG A 54 33.96 5.00 8.06
C ARG A 54 34.22 5.92 6.86
N ARG A 55 33.20 6.18 6.04
CA ARG A 55 33.29 7.05 4.85
C ARG A 55 33.03 8.52 5.17
N ALA A 56 32.33 8.80 6.25
CA ALA A 56 31.98 10.15 6.70
C ALA A 56 32.19 10.31 8.21
N PRO A 57 33.45 10.39 8.70
CA PRO A 57 33.74 10.65 10.11
C PRO A 57 33.22 12.03 10.56
N GLY A 58 32.76 12.16 11.80
CA GLY A 58 32.24 13.40 12.39
C GLY A 58 30.87 13.87 11.84
N HIS A 59 30.12 13.00 11.18
CA HIS A 59 28.83 13.32 10.55
C HIS A 59 27.67 12.53 11.15
N TRP A 60 26.45 13.01 10.96
CA TRP A 60 25.24 12.24 11.26
C TRP A 60 24.87 11.35 10.07
N ILE A 61 24.68 10.06 10.33
CA ILE A 61 24.35 9.04 9.34
C ILE A 61 22.89 8.65 9.51
N GLY A 62 22.03 9.11 8.59
CA GLY A 62 20.61 8.78 8.58
C GLY A 62 20.32 7.35 8.11
N VAL A 63 19.44 6.67 8.83
CA VAL A 63 18.88 5.38 8.43
C VAL A 63 17.49 5.63 7.86
N VAL A 64 17.29 5.21 6.61
CA VAL A 64 16.04 5.41 5.87
C VAL A 64 15.16 4.17 6.01
N ASP A 65 13.84 4.36 6.06
CA ASP A 65 12.89 3.25 5.94
C ASP A 65 13.15 2.47 4.63
N PRO A 66 13.27 1.12 4.68
CA PRO A 66 13.49 0.30 3.49
C PRO A 66 12.46 0.47 2.37
N GLU A 67 11.23 0.92 2.68
CA GLU A 67 10.17 1.16 1.68
C GLU A 67 10.39 2.45 0.86
N TRP A 68 11.31 3.32 1.28
CA TRP A 68 11.77 4.45 0.48
C TRP A 68 12.73 3.98 -0.61
N THR A 69 12.25 3.90 -1.84
CA THR A 69 13.01 3.39 -3.00
C THR A 69 13.44 4.47 -3.99
N ASP A 70 13.07 5.72 -3.75
CA ASP A 70 13.41 6.83 -4.62
C ASP A 70 14.92 7.18 -4.50
N ARG A 71 15.54 7.51 -5.63
CA ARG A 71 16.94 7.94 -5.69
C ARG A 71 17.17 9.36 -5.17
N ARG A 72 16.10 10.15 -5.01
CA ARG A 72 16.16 11.48 -4.41
C ARG A 72 16.50 11.41 -2.93
N THR A 73 16.98 12.52 -2.39
CA THR A 73 17.18 12.68 -0.94
C THR A 73 15.87 12.32 -0.21
N PRO A 74 15.91 11.37 0.73
CA PRO A 74 14.73 11.02 1.50
C PRO A 74 14.20 12.24 2.24
N PRO A 75 12.88 12.48 2.22
CA PRO A 75 12.29 13.49 3.07
C PRO A 75 12.47 13.09 4.54
N GLU A 76 12.47 14.08 5.43
CA GLU A 76 12.70 13.86 6.86
C GLU A 76 11.78 12.77 7.43
N TRP A 77 10.50 12.72 7.03
CA TRP A 77 9.55 11.73 7.52
C TRP A 77 9.87 10.29 7.11
N ALA A 78 10.72 10.04 6.11
CA ALA A 78 11.14 8.71 5.69
C ALA A 78 12.42 8.22 6.40
N VAL A 79 13.05 9.08 7.22
CA VAL A 79 14.25 8.75 7.97
C VAL A 79 13.84 8.22 9.35
N LEU A 80 14.24 7.00 9.68
CA LEU A 80 13.95 6.35 10.96
C LEU A 80 14.66 7.05 12.13
N GLY A 81 15.89 7.46 11.90
CA GLY A 81 16.75 8.16 12.86
C GLY A 81 18.17 8.25 12.34
N GLU A 82 19.06 8.77 13.17
CA GLU A 82 20.43 9.07 12.77
C GLU A 82 21.43 8.58 13.82
N TRP A 83 22.57 8.10 13.35
CA TRP A 83 23.70 7.73 14.18
C TRP A 83 24.82 8.75 14.03
N GLN A 84 25.44 9.18 15.13
CA GLN A 84 26.61 10.04 15.06
C GLN A 84 27.87 9.22 14.75
N SER A 85 28.65 9.62 13.76
CA SER A 85 30.01 9.10 13.58
C SER A 85 31.02 9.97 14.33
N ASP A 86 32.03 9.33 14.91
CA ASP A 86 33.17 10.02 15.53
C ASP A 86 34.23 10.41 14.48
N GLU A 87 35.30 11.09 14.90
CA GLU A 87 36.38 11.55 14.03
C GLU A 87 37.22 10.40 13.43
N ASP A 88 37.18 9.21 14.03
CA ASP A 88 37.87 8.00 13.58
C ASP A 88 36.98 7.12 12.67
N GLY A 89 35.71 7.51 12.45
CA GLY A 89 34.73 6.79 11.65
C GLY A 89 34.02 5.64 12.39
N GLY A 90 34.11 5.61 13.72
CA GLY A 90 33.27 4.79 14.60
C GLY A 90 31.84 5.31 14.68
N VAL A 91 30.93 4.49 15.21
CA VAL A 91 29.50 4.82 15.37
C VAL A 91 29.20 4.98 16.86
N GLY A 92 28.69 6.15 17.25
CA GLY A 92 28.35 6.53 18.61
C GLY A 92 26.83 6.57 18.85
N ASP A 93 26.33 7.72 19.31
CA ASP A 93 24.95 7.87 19.78
C ASP A 93 23.90 7.78 18.65
N TYR A 94 22.75 7.20 18.98
CA TYR A 94 21.56 7.18 18.13
C TYR A 94 20.56 8.26 18.53
N ARG A 95 20.07 9.00 17.55
CA ARG A 95 18.98 9.97 17.69
C ARG A 95 17.75 9.48 16.90
N PRO A 96 16.64 9.12 17.57
CA PRO A 96 15.39 8.83 16.86
C PRO A 96 14.84 10.08 16.20
N ASN A 97 14.26 9.91 15.01
CA ASN A 97 13.60 11.00 14.32
C ASN A 97 12.11 11.10 14.73
N PRO A 98 11.67 12.17 15.41
CA PRO A 98 10.27 12.33 15.82
C PRO A 98 9.32 12.56 14.64
N ALA A 99 9.82 12.97 13.46
CA ALA A 99 9.01 13.16 12.26
C ALA A 99 8.81 11.85 11.46
N TYR A 100 9.47 10.76 11.85
CA TYR A 100 9.43 9.49 11.15
C TYR A 100 8.00 8.94 11.03
N ARG A 101 7.64 8.54 9.81
CA ARG A 101 6.39 7.86 9.46
C ARG A 101 6.72 6.43 9.04
N PRO A 102 6.38 5.42 9.84
CA PRO A 102 6.73 4.05 9.54
C PRO A 102 5.97 3.51 8.34
N SER A 103 6.68 2.75 7.50
CA SER A 103 6.06 1.96 6.44
C SER A 103 5.28 0.76 6.98
N ALA A 104 4.52 0.09 6.10
CA ALA A 104 3.70 -1.06 6.45
C ALA A 104 4.51 -2.17 7.13
N ARG A 105 5.69 -2.48 6.59
CA ARG A 105 6.62 -3.45 7.18
C ARG A 105 7.08 -3.02 8.56
N MET A 106 7.40 -1.74 8.76
CA MET A 106 7.84 -1.20 10.05
C MET A 106 6.70 -1.12 11.09
N LEU A 107 5.45 -1.06 10.62
CA LEU A 107 4.24 -1.21 11.45
C LEU A 107 3.92 -2.67 11.79
N GLY A 108 4.67 -3.64 11.25
CA GLY A 108 4.40 -5.06 11.44
C GLY A 108 3.15 -5.55 10.71
N TRP A 109 2.74 -4.87 9.63
CA TRP A 109 1.64 -5.33 8.80
C TRP A 109 2.02 -6.62 8.05
N PRO A 110 1.04 -7.48 7.71
CA PRO A 110 1.28 -8.65 6.89
C PRO A 110 1.87 -8.26 5.53
N GLU A 111 2.73 -9.12 4.98
CA GLU A 111 3.20 -8.99 3.61
C GLU A 111 2.00 -8.89 2.65
N PRO A 112 1.99 -7.94 1.71
CA PRO A 112 0.88 -7.78 0.78
C PRO A 112 0.66 -9.04 -0.04
N THR A 113 -0.60 -9.42 -0.21
CA THR A 113 -0.95 -10.67 -0.89
C THR A 113 -1.01 -10.55 -2.42
N ASP A 114 -1.14 -9.33 -2.92
CA ASP A 114 -1.20 -9.01 -4.35
C ASP A 114 -0.80 -7.53 -4.59
N PRO A 115 -0.61 -7.09 -5.85
CA PRO A 115 -0.21 -5.70 -6.16
C PRO A 115 -1.21 -4.63 -5.70
N VAL A 116 -2.50 -4.93 -5.60
CA VAL A 116 -3.52 -3.99 -5.10
C VAL A 116 -3.37 -3.82 -3.59
N ASP A 117 -3.18 -4.91 -2.86
CA ASP A 117 -2.90 -4.88 -1.42
C ASP A 117 -1.58 -4.12 -1.14
N ALA A 118 -0.52 -4.38 -1.92
CA ALA A 118 0.75 -3.65 -1.81
C ALA A 118 0.57 -2.13 -2.02
N ALA A 119 -0.14 -1.74 -3.08
CA ALA A 119 -0.39 -0.33 -3.35
C ALA A 119 -1.28 0.32 -2.29
N ALA A 120 -2.28 -0.41 -1.77
CA ALA A 120 -3.14 0.05 -0.69
C ALA A 120 -2.35 0.31 0.61
N GLN A 121 -1.47 -0.63 0.99
CA GLN A 121 -0.63 -0.50 2.17
C GLN A 121 0.34 0.69 2.04
N ARG A 122 0.95 0.88 0.86
CA ARG A 122 1.82 2.04 0.59
C ARG A 122 1.04 3.36 0.64
N ALA A 123 -0.15 3.41 0.05
CA ALA A 123 -1.01 4.60 0.10
C ALA A 123 -1.42 4.95 1.53
N ALA A 124 -1.79 3.96 2.34
CA ALA A 124 -2.20 4.16 3.74
C ALA A 124 -1.05 4.67 4.63
N THR A 125 0.20 4.35 4.28
CA THR A 125 1.39 4.77 5.03
C THR A 125 2.09 6.01 4.44
N GLY A 126 1.60 6.52 3.29
CA GLY A 126 2.17 7.69 2.61
C GLY A 126 3.41 7.40 1.76
N TYR A 127 3.79 6.13 1.62
CA TYR A 127 4.89 5.67 0.74
C TYR A 127 4.42 5.44 -0.71
N GLY A 128 3.12 5.56 -0.97
CA GLY A 128 2.51 5.54 -2.30
C GLY A 128 1.33 6.49 -2.34
N SER A 129 0.78 6.67 -3.53
CA SER A 129 -0.39 7.50 -3.79
C SER A 129 -1.67 6.67 -3.89
N VAL A 130 -2.81 7.33 -3.64
CA VAL A 130 -4.13 6.73 -3.89
C VAL A 130 -4.32 6.41 -5.38
N ASP A 131 -3.79 7.25 -6.27
CA ASP A 131 -3.87 7.03 -7.73
C ASP A 131 -3.13 5.77 -8.17
N GLU A 132 -1.98 5.45 -7.56
CA GLU A 132 -1.27 4.18 -7.80
C GLU A 132 -2.10 2.99 -7.34
N ALA A 133 -2.78 3.09 -6.19
CA ALA A 133 -3.69 2.04 -5.70
C ALA A 133 -4.91 1.86 -6.62
N LEU A 134 -5.50 2.96 -7.11
CA LEU A 134 -6.59 2.92 -8.09
C LEU A 134 -6.14 2.35 -9.44
N ALA A 135 -4.93 2.69 -9.90
CA ALA A 135 -4.36 2.14 -11.12
C ALA A 135 -4.09 0.63 -10.99
N ALA A 136 -3.55 0.18 -9.86
CA ALA A 136 -3.36 -1.23 -9.56
C ALA A 136 -4.70 -1.98 -9.55
N LEU A 137 -5.71 -1.45 -8.84
CA LEU A 137 -7.06 -2.02 -8.82
C LEU A 137 -7.67 -2.09 -10.22
N ALA A 138 -7.52 -1.03 -11.02
CA ALA A 138 -8.05 -0.99 -12.38
C ALA A 138 -7.41 -2.03 -13.31
N GLY A 139 -6.20 -2.50 -13.02
CA GLY A 139 -5.52 -3.57 -13.76
C GLY A 139 -5.80 -4.98 -13.24
N ALA A 140 -6.57 -5.12 -12.15
CA ALA A 140 -6.76 -6.40 -11.46
C ALA A 140 -8.02 -7.16 -11.90
N GLU A 141 -7.93 -8.49 -11.82
CA GLU A 141 -9.09 -9.37 -11.72
C GLU A 141 -9.59 -9.36 -10.28
N VAL A 142 -10.89 -9.26 -10.10
CA VAL A 142 -11.53 -9.21 -8.78
C VAL A 142 -12.56 -10.30 -8.66
N THR A 143 -12.68 -10.87 -7.47
CA THR A 143 -13.71 -11.83 -7.13
C THR A 143 -14.80 -11.15 -6.33
N VAL A 144 -16.05 -11.32 -6.76
CA VAL A 144 -17.25 -10.82 -6.08
C VAL A 144 -18.17 -11.97 -5.74
N VAL A 145 -18.97 -11.80 -4.69
CA VAL A 145 -20.14 -12.66 -4.42
C VAL A 145 -21.29 -12.15 -5.27
N ARG A 146 -22.07 -13.04 -5.90
CA ARG A 146 -23.25 -12.63 -6.69
C ARG A 146 -24.49 -12.49 -5.82
N GLY A 147 -25.25 -11.43 -6.09
CA GLY A 147 -26.59 -11.22 -5.55
C GLY A 147 -27.64 -12.09 -6.24
N PRO A 148 -28.87 -12.19 -5.69
CA PRO A 148 -29.95 -12.98 -6.26
C PRO A 148 -30.43 -12.51 -7.64
N ASP A 149 -30.25 -11.22 -7.94
CA ASP A 149 -30.52 -10.60 -9.25
C ASP A 149 -29.44 -10.92 -10.30
N GLY A 150 -28.40 -11.65 -9.88
CA GLY A 150 -27.24 -11.93 -10.68
C GLY A 150 -26.24 -10.78 -10.73
N GLY A 151 -26.42 -9.64 -10.06
CA GLY A 151 -25.41 -8.58 -9.94
C GLY A 151 -24.32 -8.92 -8.91
N PRO A 152 -23.34 -8.03 -8.66
CA PRO A 152 -22.49 -8.14 -7.47
C PRO A 152 -23.34 -7.93 -6.21
N LEU A 153 -23.07 -8.70 -5.17
CA LEU A 153 -23.70 -8.53 -3.87
C LEU A 153 -23.30 -7.17 -3.30
N THR A 154 -24.30 -6.35 -2.99
CA THR A 154 -24.12 -5.07 -2.34
C THR A 154 -24.71 -5.08 -0.94
N ALA A 155 -24.08 -4.33 -0.04
CA ALA A 155 -24.56 -4.07 1.30
C ALA A 155 -24.81 -2.57 1.48
N ALA A 156 -25.61 -2.19 2.48
CA ALA A 156 -25.79 -0.79 2.82
C ALA A 156 -24.55 -0.26 3.55
N GLY A 157 -23.95 0.80 3.01
CA GLY A 157 -22.96 1.63 3.69
C GLY A 157 -23.57 2.38 4.87
N ARG A 158 -22.71 2.97 5.72
CA ARG A 158 -23.17 3.73 6.90
C ARG A 158 -24.04 4.94 6.56
N ASP A 159 -23.82 5.51 5.38
CA ASP A 159 -24.57 6.61 4.78
C ASP A 159 -25.74 6.14 3.90
N GLY A 160 -25.94 4.82 3.79
CA GLY A 160 -26.94 4.21 2.91
C GLY A 160 -26.49 4.01 1.47
N ALA A 161 -25.28 4.45 1.08
CA ALA A 161 -24.74 4.18 -0.25
C ALA A 161 -24.51 2.67 -0.44
N PRO A 162 -24.76 2.11 -1.64
CA PRO A 162 -24.48 0.70 -1.88
C PRO A 162 -22.97 0.44 -1.85
N VAL A 163 -22.54 -0.59 -1.13
CA VAL A 163 -21.14 -1.02 -1.03
C VAL A 163 -21.00 -2.41 -1.61
N ALA A 164 -20.24 -2.56 -2.69
CA ALA A 164 -19.88 -3.85 -3.26
C ALA A 164 -18.61 -4.38 -2.58
N LEU A 165 -18.69 -5.58 -2.01
CA LEU A 165 -17.53 -6.29 -1.47
C LEU A 165 -16.82 -7.02 -2.60
N LEU A 166 -15.51 -6.83 -2.69
CA LEU A 166 -14.68 -7.49 -3.69
C LEU A 166 -13.30 -7.86 -3.13
N PHE A 167 -12.71 -8.89 -3.72
CA PHE A 167 -11.45 -9.46 -3.27
C PHE A 167 -10.48 -9.58 -4.44
N THR A 168 -9.24 -9.14 -4.24
CA THR A 168 -8.17 -9.22 -5.26
C THR A 168 -7.30 -10.46 -5.08
N SER A 169 -7.41 -11.13 -3.93
CA SER A 169 -6.71 -12.37 -3.60
C SER A 169 -7.60 -13.32 -2.80
N PRO A 170 -7.51 -14.65 -3.00
CA PRO A 170 -8.19 -15.64 -2.16
C PRO A 170 -7.87 -15.52 -0.67
N ALA A 171 -6.71 -14.96 -0.32
CA ALA A 171 -6.31 -14.73 1.08
C ALA A 171 -7.24 -13.76 1.81
N HIS A 172 -7.89 -12.86 1.08
CA HIS A 172 -8.87 -11.92 1.64
C HIS A 172 -10.32 -12.39 1.49
N ALA A 173 -10.56 -13.37 0.61
CA ALA A 173 -11.89 -13.75 0.20
C ALA A 173 -12.58 -14.64 1.23
N PHE A 174 -13.82 -14.28 1.56
CA PHE A 174 -14.73 -15.21 2.21
C PHE A 174 -15.28 -16.19 1.15
N MET A 175 -14.56 -17.29 0.94
CA MET A 175 -14.94 -18.33 -0.01
C MET A 175 -15.81 -19.38 0.69
N SER A 176 -17.06 -19.49 0.26
CA SER A 176 -18.02 -20.49 0.73
C SER A 176 -18.67 -21.18 -0.46
N PRO A 177 -18.73 -22.52 -0.50
CA PRO A 177 -19.40 -23.24 -1.59
C PRO A 177 -20.92 -23.01 -1.63
N ALA A 178 -21.49 -22.43 -0.57
CA ALA A 178 -22.90 -22.04 -0.52
C ALA A 178 -23.18 -20.72 -1.28
N LEU A 179 -22.14 -19.98 -1.64
CA LEU A 179 -22.25 -18.71 -2.35
C LEU A 179 -21.74 -18.86 -3.77
N ARG A 180 -22.33 -18.12 -4.70
CA ARG A 180 -21.84 -18.01 -6.06
C ARG A 180 -20.82 -16.87 -6.12
N HIS A 181 -19.59 -17.20 -6.47
CA HIS A 181 -18.53 -16.24 -6.74
C HIS A 181 -18.28 -16.16 -8.23
N ASP A 182 -18.03 -14.95 -8.73
CA ASP A 182 -17.53 -14.74 -10.08
C ASP A 182 -16.24 -13.91 -10.01
N THR A 183 -15.31 -14.23 -10.90
CA THR A 183 -14.10 -13.44 -11.14
C THR A 183 -14.25 -12.68 -12.44
N LEU A 184 -13.94 -11.39 -12.42
CA LEU A 184 -14.06 -10.49 -13.57
C LEU A 184 -13.08 -9.32 -13.44
N PRO A 185 -12.78 -8.60 -14.54
CA PRO A 185 -11.95 -7.40 -14.47
C PRO A 185 -12.59 -6.33 -13.57
N ALA A 186 -11.79 -5.67 -12.71
CA ALA A 186 -12.29 -4.61 -11.83
C ALA A 186 -13.00 -3.48 -12.59
N ARG A 187 -12.52 -3.16 -13.80
CA ARG A 187 -13.12 -2.15 -14.69
C ARG A 187 -14.50 -2.55 -15.19
N GLU A 188 -14.75 -3.84 -15.39
CA GLU A 188 -16.06 -4.34 -15.80
C GLU A 188 -17.05 -4.21 -14.64
N LEU A 189 -16.64 -4.60 -13.43
CA LEU A 189 -17.43 -4.38 -12.22
C LEU A 189 -17.75 -2.90 -12.02
N ALA A 190 -16.74 -2.02 -12.10
CA ALA A 190 -16.91 -0.58 -11.96
C ALA A 190 -17.88 0.00 -13.00
N ARG A 191 -17.78 -0.42 -14.27
CA ARG A 191 -18.73 -0.06 -15.34
C ARG A 191 -20.16 -0.48 -15.02
N SER A 192 -20.35 -1.71 -14.53
CA SER A 192 -21.67 -2.23 -14.20
C SER A 192 -22.34 -1.46 -13.04
N LEU A 193 -21.53 -0.84 -12.18
CA LEU A 193 -21.97 -0.04 -11.03
C LEU A 193 -21.92 1.47 -11.29
N SER A 194 -21.52 1.91 -12.48
CA SER A 194 -21.32 3.33 -12.76
C SER A 194 -22.61 4.12 -12.65
N GLY A 195 -22.55 5.31 -12.02
CA GLY A 195 -23.71 6.16 -11.79
C GLY A 195 -24.70 5.66 -10.73
N SER A 196 -24.46 4.52 -10.10
CA SER A 196 -25.28 4.03 -8.98
C SER A 196 -24.93 4.69 -7.64
N GLY A 197 -23.83 5.44 -7.57
CA GLY A 197 -23.27 5.94 -6.32
C GLY A 197 -22.61 4.85 -5.47
N ALA A 198 -22.36 3.67 -6.03
CA ALA A 198 -21.77 2.56 -5.29
C ALA A 198 -20.30 2.79 -4.93
N LEU A 199 -19.93 2.31 -3.74
CA LEU A 199 -18.55 2.19 -3.29
C LEU A 199 -18.06 0.76 -3.52
N LEU A 200 -16.80 0.63 -3.88
CA LEU A 200 -16.04 -0.60 -3.93
C LEU A 200 -15.27 -0.73 -2.63
N MET A 201 -15.56 -1.77 -1.84
CA MET A 201 -14.80 -2.14 -0.66
C MET A 201 -13.91 -3.34 -0.97
N VAL A 202 -12.63 -3.07 -1.15
CA VAL A 202 -11.61 -4.04 -1.56
C VAL A 202 -10.94 -4.62 -0.33
N ASN A 203 -10.89 -5.95 -0.24
CA ASN A 203 -10.20 -6.70 0.80
C ASN A 203 -10.54 -6.19 2.21
N ALA A 204 -11.83 -6.21 2.59
CA ALA A 204 -12.34 -5.59 3.81
C ALA A 204 -11.61 -6.00 5.12
N GLY A 205 -10.96 -7.18 5.14
CA GLY A 205 -10.17 -7.66 6.27
C GLY A 205 -8.65 -7.46 6.17
N ALA A 206 -8.15 -6.77 5.14
CA ALA A 206 -6.73 -6.46 5.00
C ALA A 206 -6.26 -5.43 6.04
N ALA A 207 -4.94 -5.29 6.20
CA ALA A 207 -4.36 -4.24 7.04
C ALA A 207 -4.68 -2.83 6.52
N ALA A 208 -4.79 -2.68 5.19
CA ALA A 208 -5.21 -1.46 4.52
C ALA A 208 -6.34 -1.74 3.50
N PRO A 209 -7.60 -1.83 3.94
CA PRO A 209 -8.72 -2.00 3.02
C PRO A 209 -8.93 -0.73 2.19
N LEU A 210 -9.20 -0.86 0.90
CA LEU A 210 -9.56 0.28 0.04
C LEU A 210 -11.09 0.44 -0.01
N VAL A 211 -11.56 1.67 0.18
CA VAL A 211 -12.96 2.04 -0.03
C VAL A 211 -12.98 3.21 -1.00
N VAL A 212 -13.45 2.97 -2.22
CA VAL A 212 -13.39 3.95 -3.31
C VAL A 212 -14.71 3.98 -4.08
N PRO A 213 -15.16 5.13 -4.59
CA PRO A 213 -16.32 5.16 -5.48
C PRO A 213 -16.05 4.32 -6.75
N ALA A 214 -17.05 3.59 -7.22
CA ALA A 214 -16.93 2.79 -8.45
C ALA A 214 -16.54 3.66 -9.65
N ASP A 215 -17.09 4.87 -9.73
CA ASP A 215 -16.82 5.85 -10.79
C ASP A 215 -15.39 6.44 -10.75
N SER A 216 -14.64 6.21 -9.67
CA SER A 216 -13.25 6.70 -9.54
C SER A 216 -12.23 5.78 -10.21
N LEU A 217 -12.64 4.58 -10.65
CA LEU A 217 -11.72 3.64 -11.25
C LEU A 217 -11.34 4.09 -12.69
N PRO A 218 -10.04 4.25 -13.01
CA PRO A 218 -9.60 4.66 -14.34
C PRO A 218 -10.15 3.78 -15.46
N GLY A 219 -10.66 4.39 -16.52
CA GLY A 219 -11.24 3.70 -17.67
C GLY A 219 -12.52 2.91 -17.39
N ALA A 220 -13.22 3.21 -16.28
CA ALA A 220 -14.61 2.78 -16.07
C ALA A 220 -15.63 3.58 -16.90
N GLY A 221 -15.20 4.65 -17.57
CA GLY A 221 -16.01 5.31 -18.59
C GLY A 221 -16.29 4.35 -19.75
N HIS A 222 -17.45 4.48 -20.40
CA HIS A 222 -17.75 3.77 -21.64
C HIS A 222 -16.58 3.96 -22.62
N GLU A 223 -15.90 2.87 -22.97
CA GLU A 223 -15.09 2.84 -24.18
C GLU A 223 -16.08 3.09 -25.33
N THR A 224 -16.15 4.35 -25.76
CA THR A 224 -16.73 4.62 -27.07
C THR A 224 -15.74 3.99 -28.03
N ALA A 225 -16.05 2.77 -28.45
CA ALA A 225 -15.34 2.09 -29.52
C ALA A 225 -15.09 3.12 -30.63
N PRO A 226 -13.87 3.21 -31.18
CA PRO A 226 -13.66 4.04 -32.35
C PRO A 226 -14.68 3.57 -33.38
N ALA A 227 -15.54 4.49 -33.82
CA ALA A 227 -16.48 4.23 -34.89
C ALA A 227 -15.66 3.63 -36.03
N ALA A 228 -15.83 2.33 -36.26
CA ALA A 228 -15.27 1.67 -37.41
C ALA A 228 -15.87 2.41 -38.60
N ASP A 229 -15.00 3.19 -39.25
CA ASP A 229 -15.35 4.00 -40.39
C ASP A 229 -15.90 3.04 -41.46
N ALA A 230 -17.21 3.07 -41.60
CA ALA A 230 -17.93 2.36 -42.62
C ALA A 230 -17.68 3.10 -43.93
N THR A 231 -16.62 2.72 -44.64
CA THR A 231 -16.45 3.10 -46.05
C THR A 231 -16.28 1.89 -46.94
N ALA A 232 -17.38 1.61 -47.62
CA ALA A 232 -17.48 1.30 -49.04
C ALA A 232 -16.75 0.06 -49.57
N GLN A 233 -17.55 -1.01 -49.64
CA GLN A 233 -17.50 -1.99 -50.71
C GLN A 233 -18.03 -1.36 -52.01
N GLU A 234 -17.20 -1.30 -53.07
CA GLU A 234 -17.50 -1.31 -54.52
C GLU A 234 -16.19 -0.89 -55.23
N GLY A 235 -15.63 -1.51 -56.26
CA GLY A 235 -15.96 -2.61 -57.16
C GLY A 235 -14.91 -2.53 -58.28
N SER A 236 -14.28 -3.65 -58.69
CA SER A 236 -13.38 -3.67 -59.85
C SER A 236 -14.13 -4.28 -61.04
N GLY A 237 -14.56 -3.42 -61.96
CA GLY A 237 -15.19 -3.75 -63.24
C GLY A 237 -15.07 -2.55 -64.17
N ALA A 238 -14.36 -2.74 -65.28
CA ALA A 238 -13.85 -1.72 -66.19
C ALA A 238 -14.93 -1.19 -67.20
N PRO A 239 -14.59 -0.42 -68.26
CA PRO A 239 -14.84 1.02 -68.31
C PRO A 239 -15.73 1.46 -69.49
N SER A 240 -16.23 2.70 -69.49
CA SER A 240 -16.56 3.41 -70.73
C SER A 240 -16.78 4.90 -70.54
N GLY A 241 -16.03 5.69 -71.33
CA GLY A 241 -16.63 6.76 -72.12
C GLY A 241 -16.48 8.20 -71.61
N THR A 242 -15.59 8.93 -72.31
CA THR A 242 -15.76 10.33 -72.80
C THR A 242 -15.86 11.46 -71.76
N ALA A 243 -14.79 12.26 -71.62
CA ALA A 243 -14.63 13.65 -72.14
C ALA A 243 -15.45 14.68 -71.31
N ASP A 244 -14.96 15.84 -70.89
CA ASP A 244 -14.05 16.78 -71.51
C ASP A 244 -13.45 17.75 -70.45
N ARG A 245 -12.33 18.37 -70.84
CA ARG A 245 -11.53 19.48 -70.29
C ARG A 245 -12.15 20.39 -69.21
N THR A 246 -11.33 20.78 -68.22
CA THR A 246 -10.61 22.10 -68.16
C THR A 246 -9.87 22.22 -66.81
N GLY A 247 -8.53 22.40 -66.83
CA GLY A 247 -7.71 22.76 -65.65
C GLY A 247 -7.63 24.30 -65.45
N PRO A 248 -6.61 24.87 -64.76
CA PRO A 248 -5.53 24.22 -63.99
C PRO A 248 -5.10 24.95 -62.68
N ALA A 249 -4.06 24.35 -62.06
CA ALA A 249 -2.93 24.97 -61.32
C ALA A 249 -3.16 25.47 -59.87
N ALA A 250 -2.22 25.42 -58.93
CA ALA A 250 -0.77 25.13 -58.91
C ALA A 250 -0.37 24.68 -57.47
N GLU A 251 0.49 23.67 -57.32
CA GLU A 251 1.91 23.75 -56.91
C GLU A 251 2.22 23.66 -55.40
N VAL A 252 2.99 22.61 -55.09
CA VAL A 252 3.86 22.40 -53.90
C VAL A 252 5.22 23.04 -54.21
N PRO A 253 6.03 23.52 -53.22
CA PRO A 253 7.18 22.72 -52.74
C PRO A 253 7.53 22.97 -51.23
N THR A 254 7.90 21.99 -50.40
CA THR A 254 9.22 21.32 -50.19
C THR A 254 9.96 21.79 -48.91
N ALA A 255 10.56 20.80 -48.20
CA ALA A 255 11.84 20.82 -47.45
C ALA A 255 11.77 20.52 -45.93
N GLY A 256 12.35 19.38 -45.51
CA GLY A 256 12.94 19.17 -44.16
C GLY A 256 14.38 19.71 -44.10
N PRO A 257 15.33 19.15 -43.31
CA PRO A 257 15.27 18.20 -42.18
C PRO A 257 16.22 18.57 -40.98
N ALA A 258 16.49 17.60 -40.09
CA ALA A 258 17.57 17.49 -39.07
C ALA A 258 17.36 18.27 -37.74
N GLY A 259 17.78 17.81 -36.56
CA GLY A 259 18.53 16.63 -36.12
C GLY A 259 18.99 16.82 -34.66
N SER A 260 19.46 15.74 -34.04
CA SER A 260 20.39 15.67 -32.89
C SER A 260 19.87 15.66 -31.44
N SER A 261 20.03 14.48 -30.84
CA SER A 261 20.35 14.25 -29.41
C SER A 261 21.74 14.81 -29.04
N PRO A 262 22.06 14.93 -27.74
CA PRO A 262 23.13 14.09 -27.20
C PRO A 262 22.92 13.57 -25.77
N GLU A 263 23.86 12.71 -25.39
CA GLU A 263 23.98 11.81 -24.23
C GLU A 263 24.64 12.40 -22.95
N PHE A 264 24.36 11.72 -21.81
CA PHE A 264 25.20 11.40 -20.63
C PHE A 264 25.93 12.47 -19.78
N SER A 265 25.65 12.50 -18.45
CA SER A 265 26.57 12.10 -17.34
C SER A 265 25.94 12.27 -15.93
N PRO A 266 26.34 11.48 -14.90
CA PRO A 266 25.76 11.50 -13.56
C PRO A 266 26.56 12.35 -12.55
N HIS A 267 25.88 13.00 -11.61
CA HIS A 267 26.53 13.65 -10.47
C HIS A 267 25.85 13.30 -9.14
N THR A 268 26.63 12.63 -8.28
CA THR A 268 26.46 12.47 -6.84
C THR A 268 26.57 13.83 -6.17
N ALA A 269 25.58 14.22 -5.38
CA ALA A 269 25.62 15.45 -4.59
C ALA A 269 25.84 15.11 -3.11
N GLY A 270 27.11 15.18 -2.69
CA GLY A 270 27.45 15.39 -1.28
C GLY A 270 27.14 16.84 -0.90
N ARG A 271 26.66 17.05 0.32
CA ARG A 271 26.39 18.39 0.86
C ARG A 271 27.03 18.51 2.23
N THR A 272 27.94 19.47 2.37
CA THR A 272 28.44 20.03 3.62
C THR A 272 28.99 21.43 3.34
N PRO A 273 29.07 22.34 4.33
CA PRO A 273 28.09 22.74 5.33
C PRO A 273 27.25 23.96 4.89
#